data_AF-A0A7V2ADH3-F1
#
_entry.id   AF-A0A7V2ADH3-F1
#
_cell.length_a   1.000
_cell.length_b   1.000
_cell.length_c   1.000
_cell.angle_alpha   90.00
_cell.angle_beta   90.00
_cell.angle_gamma   90.00
#
_symmetry.space_group_name_H-M   'P 1'
#
loop_
_entity.id
_entity.type
_entity.pdbx_description
1 polymer ?
#
loop_
_entity_poly.entity_id
_entity_poly.type
_entity_poly.pdbx_seq_one_letter_code
_entity_poly.pdbx_strand_id
1 'polypeptide(L)'
;MTRKTRANPVESRFVGWRGSLVALLAGATLVLAFAPFAVWPAGILAPAILLALIFGRSPGRAFRLGWWFGLGQFGLGVSWVYESFT
;
A
#
# COMPACT_ATOMS: atom_id res chain seq x y z
N MET A 1 23.77 19.51 -8.70
CA MET A 1 23.37 18.14 -9.07
C MET A 1 21.86 17.98 -8.85
N THR A 2 21.03 18.45 -9.78
CA THR A 2 19.57 18.36 -9.71
C THR A 2 19.11 17.35 -10.77
N ARG A 3 18.91 16.10 -10.34
CA ARG A 3 18.39 15.03 -11.20
C ARG A 3 16.96 15.43 -11.58
N LYS A 4 16.80 16.05 -12.75
CA LYS A 4 15.50 16.35 -13.35
C LYS A 4 14.91 15.00 -13.78
N THR A 5 14.29 14.30 -12.84
CA THR A 5 13.57 13.05 -13.07
C THR A 5 12.57 13.32 -14.20
N ARG A 6 12.82 12.72 -15.37
CA ARG A 6 11.87 12.81 -16.47
C ARG A 6 10.57 12.20 -15.98
N ALA A 7 9.53 13.02 -15.85
CA ALA A 7 8.21 12.53 -15.49
C ALA A 7 7.73 11.62 -16.63
N ASN A 8 7.76 10.31 -16.40
CA ASN A 8 7.12 9.36 -17.31
C ASN A 8 5.60 9.55 -17.21
N PRO A 9 4.84 9.53 -18.31
CA PRO A 9 3.38 9.70 -18.28
C PRO A 9 2.66 8.62 -17.45
N VAL A 10 3.32 7.50 -17.13
CA VAL A 10 2.83 6.49 -16.19
C VAL A 10 2.92 6.96 -14.74
N GLU A 11 3.98 7.69 -14.37
CA GLU A 11 4.17 8.20 -13.01
C GLU A 11 3.13 9.25 -12.61
N SER A 12 2.63 10.04 -13.56
CA SER A 12 1.61 11.06 -13.29
C SER A 12 0.26 10.44 -12.91
N ARG A 13 -0.02 9.20 -13.32
CA ARG A 13 -1.30 8.51 -13.06
C ARG A 13 -1.47 8.14 -11.58
N PHE A 14 -0.36 7.94 -10.86
CA PHE A 14 -0.36 7.50 -9.46
C PHE A 14 0.05 8.62 -8.48
N VAL A 15 0.14 9.87 -8.93
CA VAL A 15 0.43 11.02 -8.07
C VAL A 15 -0.85 11.51 -7.39
N GLY A 16 -0.81 11.66 -6.06
CA GLY A 16 -1.93 12.16 -5.26
C GLY A 16 -2.86 11.06 -4.74
N TRP A 17 -4.17 11.30 -4.76
CA TRP A 17 -5.19 10.42 -4.15
C TRP A 17 -5.25 9.02 -4.78
N ARG A 18 -4.94 8.89 -6.07
CA ARG A 18 -4.88 7.60 -6.77
C ARG A 18 -3.80 6.68 -6.19
N GLY A 19 -2.62 7.23 -5.89
CA GLY A 19 -1.54 6.48 -5.25
C GLY A 19 -1.92 6.02 -3.84
N SER A 20 -2.62 6.88 -3.08
CA SER A 20 -3.16 6.53 -1.76
C SER A 20 -4.20 5.40 -1.82
N LEU A 21 -5.12 5.44 -2.79
CA LEU A 21 -6.10 4.37 -2.97
C LEU A 21 -5.46 3.04 -3.38
N VAL A 22 -4.48 3.07 -4.29
CA VAL A 22 -3.75 1.84 -4.67
C VAL A 22 -2.97 1.29 -3.47
N ALA A 23 -2.34 2.14 -2.66
CA ALA A 23 -1.67 1.71 -1.44
C ALA A 23 -2.65 1.08 -0.44
N LEU A 24 -3.82 1.71 -0.22
CA LEU A 24 -4.88 1.18 0.64
C LEU A 24 -5.35 -0.20 0.18
N LEU A 25 -5.68 -0.36 -1.11
CA LEU A 25 -6.16 -1.63 -1.67
C LEU A 25 -5.07 -2.70 -1.66
N ALA A 26 -3.81 -2.34 -1.89
CA ALA A 26 -2.69 -3.26 -1.76
C ALA A 26 -2.57 -3.78 -0.32
N GLY A 27 -2.68 -2.89 0.68
CA GLY A 27 -2.70 -3.28 2.08
C GLY A 27 -3.88 -4.19 2.44
N ALA A 28 -5.08 -3.87 1.97
CA ALA A 28 -6.26 -4.71 2.13
C ALA A 28 -6.07 -6.12 1.53
N THR A 29 -5.46 -6.18 0.35
CA THR A 29 -5.19 -7.45 -0.34
C THR A 29 -4.19 -8.32 0.43
N LEU A 30 -3.26 -7.71 1.17
CA LEU A 30 -2.28 -8.43 1.99
C LEU A 30 -2.95 -9.32 3.04
N VAL A 31 -4.14 -8.95 3.55
CA VAL A 31 -4.89 -9.75 4.53
C VAL A 31 -5.23 -11.14 3.99
N LEU A 32 -5.51 -11.26 2.69
CA LEU A 32 -5.81 -12.53 2.03
C LEU A 32 -4.62 -13.50 2.02
N ALA A 33 -3.40 -13.01 2.25
CA ALA A 33 -2.22 -13.88 2.36
C ALA A 33 -2.20 -14.68 3.67
N PHE A 34 -2.92 -14.23 4.69
CA PHE A 34 -2.98 -14.87 6.00
C PHE A 34 -4.20 -15.81 6.11
N ALA A 35 -4.24 -16.59 7.18
CA ALA A 35 -5.39 -17.44 7.49
C ALA A 35 -6.66 -16.58 7.67
N PRO A 36 -7.84 -17.07 7.25
CA PRO A 36 -8.13 -18.40 6.70
C PRO A 36 -7.91 -18.56 5.19
N PHE A 37 -7.59 -17.48 4.47
CA PHE A 37 -7.60 -17.44 3.01
C PHE A 37 -6.34 -18.04 2.36
N ALA A 38 -5.17 -17.85 2.98
CA ALA A 38 -3.88 -18.44 2.55
C ALA A 38 -3.51 -18.18 1.08
N VAL A 39 -3.93 -17.05 0.51
CA VAL A 39 -3.61 -16.63 -0.87
C VAL A 39 -2.17 -16.11 -0.92
N TRP A 40 -1.20 -17.04 -0.95
CA TRP A 40 0.23 -16.72 -0.86
C TRP A 40 0.75 -15.66 -1.86
N PRO A 41 0.25 -15.53 -3.11
CA PRO A 41 0.75 -14.50 -4.02
C PRO A 41 0.48 -13.09 -3.50
N ALA A 42 -0.61 -12.88 -2.74
CA ALA A 42 -0.93 -11.59 -2.14
C ALA A 42 0.17 -11.12 -1.17
N GLY A 43 0.83 -12.06 -0.48
CA GLY A 43 1.94 -11.79 0.44
C GLY A 43 3.18 -11.19 -0.24
N ILE A 44 3.33 -11.41 -1.54
CA ILE A 44 4.44 -10.86 -2.34
C ILE A 44 3.96 -9.65 -3.15
N LEU A 45 2.80 -9.74 -3.80
CA LEU A 45 2.28 -8.70 -4.68
C LEU A 45 1.95 -7.41 -3.92
N ALA A 46 1.35 -7.50 -2.73
CA ALA A 46 1.00 -6.32 -1.94
C ALA A 46 2.23 -5.47 -1.55
N PRO A 47 3.29 -6.02 -0.91
CA PRO A 47 4.48 -5.24 -0.61
C PRO A 47 5.24 -4.81 -1.88
N ALA A 48 5.22 -5.61 -2.96
CA ALA A 48 5.82 -5.22 -4.24
C ALA A 48 5.14 -3.97 -4.84
N ILE A 49 3.81 -3.88 -4.77
CA ILE A 49 3.05 -2.70 -5.20
C ILE A 49 3.43 -1.48 -4.34
N LEU A 50 3.53 -1.64 -3.01
CA LEU A 50 3.95 -0.55 -2.13
C LEU A 50 5.37 -0.06 -2.48
N LEU A 51 6.32 -0.99 -2.64
CA LEU A 51 7.70 -0.67 -3.02
C LEU A 51 7.76 0.08 -4.35
N ALA A 52 7.00 -0.37 -5.34
CA ALA A 52 6.90 0.31 -6.64
C ALA A 52 6.32 1.73 -6.52
N LEU A 53 5.34 1.95 -5.63
CA LEU A 53 4.73 3.27 -5.40
C LEU A 53 5.68 4.25 -4.69
N ILE A 54 6.53 3.77 -3.78
CA ILE A 54 7.45 4.63 -3.01
C ILE A 54 8.80 4.83 -3.70
N PHE A 55 9.16 3.97 -4.66
CA PHE A 55 10.46 4.04 -5.34
C PHE A 55 10.66 5.40 -6.03
N GLY A 56 11.78 6.07 -5.71
CA GLY A 56 12.12 7.40 -6.26
C GLY A 56 11.26 8.56 -5.74
N ARG A 57 10.41 8.36 -4.72
CA ARG A 57 9.59 9.41 -4.10
C ARG A 57 10.27 10.01 -2.87
N SER A 58 9.88 11.24 -2.53
CA SER A 58 10.38 11.90 -1.32
C SER A 58 9.92 11.17 -0.06
N PRO A 59 10.70 11.20 1.04
CA PRO A 59 10.36 10.49 2.28
C PRO A 59 8.96 10.79 2.81
N GLY A 60 8.52 12.06 2.78
CA GLY A 60 7.17 12.43 3.22
C GLY A 60 6.03 11.89 2.33
N ARG A 61 6.28 11.64 1.04
CA ARG A 61 5.32 10.92 0.18
C ARG A 61 5.34 9.43 0.45
N ALA A 62 6.52 8.84 0.59
CA ALA A 62 6.67 7.43 0.93
C ALA A 62 5.96 7.10 2.26
N PHE A 63 6.12 7.95 3.27
CA PHE A 63 5.43 7.83 4.56
C PHE A 63 3.91 7.83 4.40
N ARG A 64 3.33 8.78 3.65
CA ARG A 64 1.87 8.83 3.43
C ARG A 64 1.36 7.60 2.69
N LEU A 65 2.09 7.08 1.71
CA LEU A 65 1.71 5.85 1.01
C LEU A 65 1.79 4.63 1.93
N GLY A 66 2.85 4.52 2.74
CA GLY A 66 2.96 3.49 3.77
C GLY A 66 1.84 3.57 4.81
N TRP A 67 1.42 4.78 5.19
CA TRP A 67 0.29 4.99 6.10
C TRP A 67 -1.01 4.44 5.52
N TRP A 68 -1.34 4.78 4.26
CA TRP A 68 -2.54 4.25 3.60
C TRP A 68 -2.49 2.73 3.42
N PHE A 69 -1.32 2.18 3.09
CA PHE A 69 -1.12 0.74 3.03
C PHE A 69 -1.37 0.06 4.36
N GLY A 70 -0.76 0.56 5.44
CA GLY A 70 -0.98 0.05 6.80
C GLY A 70 -2.45 0.13 7.21
N LEU A 71 -3.13 1.24 6.90
CA LEU A 71 -4.55 1.41 7.21
C LEU A 71 -5.42 0.34 6.52
N GLY A 72 -5.13 -0.01 5.27
CA GLY A 72 -5.84 -1.07 4.56
C GLY A 72 -5.57 -2.47 5.14
N GLN A 73 -4.31 -2.75 5.49
CA GLN A 73 -3.92 -4.02 6.10
C GLN A 73 -4.54 -4.20 7.49
N PHE A 74 -4.36 -3.24 8.38
CA PHE A 74 -4.81 -3.36 9.78
C PHE A 74 -6.31 -3.17 9.92
N GLY A 75 -6.93 -2.30 9.12
CA GLY A 75 -8.37 -2.08 9.15
C GLY A 75 -9.19 -3.33 8.82
N LEU A 76 -8.68 -4.20 7.93
CA LEU A 76 -9.33 -5.47 7.59
C LEU A 76 -8.72 -6.67 8.33
N GLY A 77 -7.40 -6.69 8.53
CA GLY A 77 -6.70 -7.83 9.13
C GLY A 77 -6.84 -7.94 10.64
N VAL A 78 -7.23 -6.84 11.31
CA VAL A 78 -7.38 -6.77 12.77
C VAL A 78 -8.80 -6.33 13.16
N SER A 79 -9.76 -6.39 12.24
CA SER A 79 -11.16 -6.06 12.52
C SER A 79 -11.77 -6.93 13.62
N TRP A 80 -11.28 -8.16 13.77
CA TRP A 80 -11.68 -9.11 14.82
C TRP A 80 -11.44 -8.60 16.24
N VAL A 81 -10.57 -7.62 16.44
CA VAL A 81 -10.35 -6.99 17.76
C VAL A 81 -11.62 -6.28 18.25
N TYR A 82 -12.52 -5.85 17.35
CA TYR A 82 -13.82 -5.30 17.74
C TYR A 82 -14.65 -6.29 18.57
N GLU A 83 -14.62 -7.57 18.20
CA GLU A 83 -15.30 -8.66 18.93
C GLU A 83 -14.72 -8.86 20.33
N SER A 84 -13.52 -8.35 20.62
CA SER A 84 -12.90 -8.47 21.95
C SER A 84 -13.41 -7.41 22.93
N PHE A 85 -14.08 -6.36 22.46
CA PHE A 85 -14.61 -5.28 23.29
C PHE A 85 -16.12 -5.40 23.55
N THR A 86 -16.78 -6.34 22.89
CA THR A 86 -18.23 -6.64 23.04
C THR A 86 -18.40 -7.84 23.95
#